data_AF-A0A2S7ITX5-F1
#
_entry.id   AF-A0A2S7ITX5-F1
#
_cell.length_a   1.000
_cell.length_b   1.000
_cell.length_c   1.000
_cell.angle_alpha   90.00
_cell.angle_beta   90.00
_cell.angle_gamma   90.00
#
_symmetry.space_group_name_H-M   'P 1'
#
loop_
_entity.id
_entity.type
_entity.pdbx_description
1 polymer ?
#
loop_
_entity_poly.entity_id
_entity_poly.type
_entity_poly.pdbx_seq_one_letter_code
_entity_poly.pdbx_strand_id
1 'polypeptide(L)'
;GMGIPSCSIYTKELITDCGVKKIIRVGSWRAVLPHVKLRDVVIGMGACTDSKVNRIRFKDHDFAAIADFDMVRNAVDAAKALGI
;
A
#
# COMPACT_ATOMS: atom_id res chain seq x y z
N GLY A 1 1.24 -1.75 13.03
CA GLY A 1 1.03 -0.47 13.74
C GLY A 1 0.57 0.63 12.79
N MET A 2 0.36 1.85 13.30
CA MET A 2 0.00 3.02 12.49
C MET A 2 1.26 3.79 12.03
N GLY A 3 1.22 4.31 10.80
CA GLY A 3 2.27 5.18 10.26
C GLY A 3 3.47 4.44 9.63
N ILE A 4 4.23 5.21 8.83
CA ILE A 4 5.37 4.73 8.04
C ILE A 4 6.50 4.16 8.91
N PRO A 5 6.93 4.80 10.02
CA PRO A 5 8.01 4.27 10.84
C PRO A 5 7.70 2.88 11.41
N SER A 6 6.51 2.72 12.01
CA SER A 6 6.06 1.43 12.55
C SER A 6 5.96 0.37 11.45
N CYS A 7 5.32 0.69 10.33
CA CYS A 7 5.21 -0.24 9.20
C CYS A 7 6.57 -0.67 8.64
N SER A 8 7.55 0.24 8.60
CA SER A 8 8.89 -0.02 8.06
C SER A 8 9.68 -1.04 8.89
N ILE A 9 9.56 -1.01 10.21
CA ILE A 9 10.23 -1.97 11.11
C ILE A 9 9.70 -3.39 10.83
N TYR A 10 8.39 -3.59 10.96
CA TYR A 10 7.77 -4.89 10.73
C TYR A 10 8.00 -5.41 9.30
N THR A 11 7.87 -4.54 8.30
CA THR A 11 8.07 -4.94 6.91
C THR A 11 9.52 -5.36 6.66
N LYS A 12 10.48 -4.68 7.29
CA LYS A 12 11.90 -5.03 7.17
C LYS A 12 12.18 -6.41 7.76
N GLU A 13 11.79 -6.64 9.01
CA GLU A 13 11.97 -7.91 9.72
C GLU A 13 11.29 -9.08 9.00
N LEU A 14 10.05 -8.88 8.52
CA LEU A 14 9.32 -9.91 7.77
C LEU A 14 10.04 -10.33 6.48
N ILE A 15 10.64 -9.37 5.77
CA ILE A 15 11.33 -9.65 4.50
C ILE A 15 12.70 -10.28 4.75
N THR A 16 13.49 -9.75 5.70
CA THR A 16 14.87 -10.21 5.91
C THR A 16 14.98 -11.43 6.79
N ASP A 17 14.20 -11.48 7.86
CA ASP A 17 14.41 -12.46 8.93
C ASP A 17 13.42 -13.62 8.81
N CYS A 18 12.19 -13.31 8.38
CA CYS A 18 11.14 -14.32 8.15
C CYS A 18 11.03 -14.79 6.69
N GLY A 19 11.78 -14.19 5.76
CA GLY A 19 11.81 -14.59 4.35
C GLY A 19 10.51 -14.37 3.56
N VAL A 20 9.60 -13.52 4.05
CA VAL A 20 8.31 -13.23 3.42
C VAL A 20 8.53 -12.63 2.02
N LYS A 21 7.82 -13.17 1.02
CA LYS A 21 7.94 -12.74 -0.39
C LYS A 21 6.82 -11.82 -0.87
N LYS A 22 5.65 -11.89 -0.24
CA LYS A 22 4.45 -11.14 -0.65
C LYS A 22 3.78 -10.56 0.59
N ILE A 23 3.50 -9.26 0.58
CA ILE A 23 2.90 -8.53 1.71
C ILE A 23 1.67 -7.81 1.20
N ILE A 24 0.51 -8.06 1.82
CA ILE A 24 -0.76 -7.39 1.51
C ILE A 24 -1.15 -6.58 2.73
N ARG A 25 -1.28 -5.25 2.55
CA ARG A 25 -1.78 -4.36 3.60
C ARG A 25 -3.31 -4.28 3.52
N VAL A 26 -3.98 -4.79 4.54
CA VAL A 26 -5.42 -4.57 4.78
C VAL A 26 -5.56 -3.48 5.83
N GLY A 27 -6.30 -2.42 5.53
CA GLY A 27 -6.48 -1.30 6.44
C GLY A 27 -7.64 -0.40 6.05
N SER A 28 -7.97 0.53 6.95
CA SER A 28 -8.94 1.58 6.69
C SER A 28 -8.27 2.80 6.04
N TRP A 29 -9.09 3.56 5.33
CA TRP A 29 -8.70 4.80 4.66
C TRP A 29 -9.88 5.78 4.69
N ARG A 30 -9.62 7.05 4.39
CA ARG A 30 -10.66 8.09 4.33
C ARG A 30 -10.73 8.67 2.93
N ALA A 31 -11.94 8.67 2.37
CA ALA A 31 -12.21 9.30 1.09
C ALA A 31 -12.12 10.82 1.16
N VAL A 32 -11.47 11.41 0.16
CA VAL A 32 -11.50 12.84 -0.13
C VAL A 32 -12.36 13.16 -1.36
N LEU A 33 -12.73 12.13 -2.14
CA LEU A 33 -13.51 12.24 -3.35
C LEU A 33 -15.00 12.06 -3.03
N PRO A 34 -15.90 12.90 -3.57
CA PRO A 34 -17.32 12.89 -3.21
C PRO A 34 -18.08 11.64 -3.70
N HIS A 35 -17.56 10.92 -4.70
CA HIS A 35 -18.21 9.73 -5.26
C HIS A 35 -17.85 8.43 -4.53
N VAL A 36 -16.86 8.44 -3.63
CA VAL A 36 -16.48 7.25 -2.87
C VAL A 36 -17.28 7.20 -1.57
N LYS A 37 -17.98 6.09 -1.36
CA LYS A 37 -18.91 5.90 -0.26
C LYS A 37 -18.27 5.17 0.92
N LEU A 38 -18.91 5.27 2.07
CA LEU A 38 -18.52 4.49 3.25
C LEU A 38 -18.66 3.00 2.94
N ARG A 39 -17.65 2.21 3.33
CA ARG A 39 -17.52 0.76 3.07
C ARG A 39 -17.07 0.39 1.66
N ASP A 40 -16.74 1.35 0.80
CA ASP A 40 -16.11 1.04 -0.48
C ASP A 40 -14.73 0.42 -0.27
N VAL A 41 -14.43 -0.60 -1.07
CA VAL A 41 -13.12 -1.26 -1.12
C VAL A 41 -12.30 -0.60 -2.21
N VAL A 42 -11.08 -0.18 -1.86
CA VAL A 42 -10.15 0.43 -2.80
C VAL A 42 -8.85 -0.35 -2.84
N ILE A 43 -8.40 -0.65 -4.06
CA ILE A 43 -7.12 -1.29 -4.34
C ILE A 43 -6.13 -0.19 -4.74
N GLY A 44 -5.13 0.06 -3.89
CA GLY A 44 -4.13 1.10 -4.13
C GLY A 44 -3.04 0.63 -5.10
N MET A 45 -3.02 1.18 -6.30
CA MET A 45 -1.93 0.96 -7.28
C MET A 45 -0.64 1.71 -6.92
N GLY A 46 -0.76 2.82 -6.22
CA GLY A 46 0.35 3.63 -5.75
C GLY A 46 -0.07 4.53 -4.60
N ALA A 47 0.92 5.11 -3.91
CA ALA A 47 0.68 5.96 -2.76
C ALA A 47 1.53 7.24 -2.82
N CYS A 48 0.87 8.38 -2.77
CA CYS A 48 1.52 9.65 -2.49
C CYS A 48 1.82 9.76 -0.99
N THR A 49 2.87 10.52 -0.64
CA THR A 49 3.22 10.75 0.76
C THR A 49 3.87 12.13 0.94
N ASP A 50 3.58 12.76 2.06
CA ASP A 50 4.27 13.95 2.57
C ASP A 50 5.51 13.59 3.42
N SER A 51 5.73 12.30 3.68
CA SER A 51 6.84 11.82 4.49
C SER A 51 8.18 12.04 3.79
N LYS A 52 9.17 12.50 4.56
CA LYS A 52 10.55 12.64 4.09
C LYS A 52 11.30 11.32 3.91
N VAL A 53 10.72 10.17 4.28
CA VAL A 53 11.41 8.87 4.25
C VAL A 53 11.99 8.53 2.89
N ASN A 54 11.22 8.74 1.81
CA ASN A 54 11.70 8.46 0.46
C ASN A 54 12.73 9.50 0.01
N ARG A 55 12.46 10.79 0.23
CA ARG A 55 13.35 11.89 -0.12
C ARG A 55 14.74 11.75 0.53
N ILE A 56 14.80 11.39 1.81
CA ILE A 56 16.08 11.14 2.51
C ILE A 56 16.87 10.00 1.84
N ARG A 57 16.20 8.93 1.39
CA ARG A 57 16.84 7.76 0.76
C ARG A 57 17.19 7.99 -0.72
N PHE A 58 16.45 8.86 -1.40
CA PHE A 58 16.57 9.17 -2.82
C PHE A 58 17.17 10.56 -3.08
N LYS A 59 17.94 11.12 -2.14
CA LYS A 59 18.62 12.43 -2.29
C LYS A 59 17.67 13.55 -2.74
N ASP A 60 16.55 13.70 -2.04
CA ASP A 60 15.46 14.64 -2.30
C ASP A 60 14.74 14.50 -3.64
N HIS A 61 14.94 13.39 -4.36
CA HIS A 61 14.14 13.05 -5.53
C HIS A 61 12.82 12.41 -5.11
N ASP A 62 11.80 12.57 -5.95
CA ASP A 62 10.50 11.95 -5.76
C ASP A 62 10.51 10.49 -6.23
N PHE A 63 10.21 9.58 -5.31
CA PHE A 63 10.09 8.15 -5.57
C PHE A 63 8.62 7.75 -5.69
N ALA A 64 8.25 7.18 -6.84
CA ALA A 64 6.90 6.65 -7.07
C ALA A 64 6.75 5.28 -6.39
N ALA A 65 6.11 5.26 -5.22
CA ALA A 65 5.77 4.02 -4.51
C ALA A 65 4.56 3.35 -5.17
N ILE A 66 4.80 2.35 -6.01
CA ILE A 66 3.78 1.59 -6.74
C ILE A 66 3.71 0.12 -6.28
N ALA A 67 2.54 -0.47 -6.41
CA ALA A 67 2.28 -1.87 -6.07
C ALA A 67 2.76 -2.84 -7.19
N ASP A 68 2.97 -4.10 -6.81
CA ASP A 68 3.22 -5.20 -7.74
C ASP A 68 1.99 -5.42 -8.63
N PHE A 69 2.20 -5.40 -9.96
CA PHE A 69 1.11 -5.46 -10.93
C PHE A 69 0.29 -6.74 -10.82
N ASP A 70 0.95 -7.89 -10.70
CA ASP A 70 0.25 -9.18 -10.63
C ASP A 70 -0.60 -9.28 -9.35
N MET A 71 -0.09 -8.77 -8.22
CA MET A 71 -0.86 -8.71 -6.98
C MET A 71 -2.10 -7.82 -7.13
N VAL A 72 -1.97 -6.66 -7.76
CA VAL A 72 -3.10 -5.74 -7.99
C VAL A 72 -4.12 -6.39 -8.93
N ARG A 73 -3.68 -6.94 -10.07
CA ARG A 73 -4.58 -7.62 -11.03
C ARG A 73 -5.36 -8.73 -10.34
N ASN A 74 -4.67 -9.60 -9.60
CA ASN A 74 -5.31 -10.73 -8.91
C ASN A 74 -6.32 -10.25 -7.85
N ALA A 75 -6.03 -9.15 -7.14
CA ALA A 75 -6.97 -8.56 -6.18
C ALA A 75 -8.22 -7.98 -6.88
N VAL A 76 -8.06 -7.32 -8.04
CA VAL A 76 -9.17 -6.80 -8.85
C VAL A 76 -10.04 -7.95 -9.37
N ASP A 77 -9.43 -9.01 -9.88
CA ASP A 77 -10.15 -10.17 -10.40
C ASP A 77 -10.93 -10.90 -9.30
N ALA A 78 -10.33 -11.03 -8.10
CA ALA A 78 -11.01 -11.58 -6.93
C ALA A 78 -12.20 -10.71 -6.48
N ALA A 79 -12.06 -9.38 -6.49
CA ALA A 79 -13.16 -8.46 -6.16
C ALA A 79 -14.33 -8.60 -7.15
N LYS A 80 -14.03 -8.64 -8.45
CA LYS A 80 -15.03 -8.85 -9.51
C LYS A 80 -15.78 -10.17 -9.35
N ALA A 81 -15.06 -11.26 -9.02
CA ALA A 81 -15.68 -12.56 -8.79
C ALA A 81 -16.65 -12.57 -7.60
N LEU A 82 -16.42 -11.69 -6.62
CA LEU A 82 -17.28 -11.50 -5.44
C LEU A 82 -18.40 -10.48 -5.67
N GLY A 83 -18.46 -9.84 -6.84
CA GLY A 83 -19.44 -8.78 -7.13
C GLY A 83 -19.22 -7.51 -6.31
N ILE A 84 -17.98 -7.25 -5.90
CA ILE A 84 -17.55 -6.02 -5.19
C ILE A 84 -17.09 -4.99 -6.21
#